data_AF-X8CDR9-F1
#
_entry.id   AF-X8CDR9-F1
#
_cell.length_a   1.000
_cell.length_b   1.000
_cell.length_c   1.000
_cell.angle_alpha   90.00
_cell.angle_beta   90.00
_cell.angle_gamma   90.00
#
_symmetry.space_group_name_H-M   'P 1'
#
loop_
_entity.id
_entity.type
_entity.pdbx_description
1 polymer ?
#
loop_
_entity_poly.entity_id
_entity_poly.type
_entity_poly.pdbx_seq_one_letter_code
_entity_poly.pdbx_strand_id
1 'polypeptide(L)'
;MRPNLTGFSRGSNRRVVGVWVVFVLALASWLLAGYIGAAVAVVVGIALVFVRWWGQPAWSWAVLWRRGRRPIDWSAPITVANNRSGGGVRVQDGVAVVAVQLLGRAHRATMVTGSVTVETENVLDVVELVPMLRQALGLQLDSISVVSIGSRHGTVGDYPRVYDSEIGTPPYAGRRETWLIMRLAVLDNAHALVWRTTVGAAAISVAQRIAGLLRCEGLRAKVANATDLIELDRRLGWDAVSGPAQRWKAIRGEAGWLTTYAYPPEAITSRHLSQAWTLRADEVIQNITVYPDGQCTATITVRTPTPAPTPPSVILRRLNGEQAAAASANMCGPRPHLRGIRRSPLPAELVTEIGPSGVLIGKLSNGDRLLVPVTDAGELSRVFVAADDPIAKRIVIRTAGAGERVCVHTRDMARWVSVRMPEISVVNGSRPAPRTTVSVVEYAARRGRDGNGAPDGGGTDIRDAAISPTPRPATVITIAPAGVRLSEGQRHGFEVIIEQVGPSVVNVSAAGKNWLAEMDMFRAEHRYVSLDPVTMSVGT
;
A
#
# COMPACT_ATOMS: atom_id res chain seq x y z
N MET A 1 27.92 4.31 20.97
CA MET A 1 29.13 4.42 20.12
C MET A 1 28.78 4.97 18.76
N ARG A 2 29.32 6.15 18.38
CA ARG A 2 29.17 6.72 17.03
C ARG A 2 29.91 5.81 16.04
N PRO A 3 29.28 5.16 15.05
CA PRO A 3 30.05 4.42 14.08
C PRO A 3 30.76 5.41 13.16
N ASN A 4 32.09 5.35 13.19
CA ASN A 4 32.96 6.00 12.22
C ASN A 4 32.74 5.36 10.84
N LEU A 5 31.65 5.72 10.17
CA LEU A 5 31.40 5.41 8.77
C LEU A 5 32.06 6.49 7.90
N THR A 6 33.38 6.56 7.99
CA THR A 6 34.19 7.11 6.91
C THR A 6 34.45 6.02 5.91
N GLY A 7 34.47 6.35 4.62
CA GLY A 7 35.12 5.55 3.57
C GLY A 7 36.65 5.40 3.76
N PHE A 8 37.11 5.45 4.99
CA PHE A 8 38.48 5.53 5.46
C PHE A 8 38.62 4.72 6.76
N SER A 9 38.35 3.41 6.71
CA SER A 9 38.91 2.49 7.72
C SER A 9 40.44 2.48 7.60
N ARG A 10 41.17 2.03 8.62
CA ARG A 10 42.65 1.95 8.60
C ARG A 10 43.21 1.13 7.41
N GLY A 11 42.37 0.33 6.72
CA GLY A 11 42.74 -0.44 5.52
C GLY A 11 42.00 -0.05 4.22
N SER A 12 41.37 1.13 4.12
CA SER A 12 40.65 1.53 2.91
C SER A 12 41.58 2.14 1.84
N ASN A 13 41.67 1.51 0.66
CA ASN A 13 42.38 2.01 -0.53
C ASN A 13 42.02 3.47 -0.91
N ARG A 14 40.87 3.97 -0.45
CA ARG A 14 40.42 5.34 -0.71
C ARG A 14 41.29 6.39 -0.01
N ARG A 15 41.91 6.09 1.15
CA ARG A 15 42.86 7.03 1.82
C ARG A 15 44.07 7.29 0.94
N VAL A 16 44.61 6.22 0.38
CA VAL A 16 45.76 6.25 -0.52
C VAL A 16 45.42 7.06 -1.77
N VAL A 17 44.24 6.85 -2.37
CA VAL A 17 43.75 7.65 -3.50
C VAL A 17 43.58 9.13 -3.11
N GLY A 18 43.04 9.42 -1.94
CA GLY A 18 42.88 10.79 -1.45
C GLY A 18 44.22 11.52 -1.28
N VAL A 19 45.21 10.86 -0.69
CA VAL A 19 46.58 11.38 -0.55
C VAL A 19 47.21 11.59 -1.94
N TRP A 20 47.02 10.65 -2.86
CA TRP A 20 47.49 10.78 -4.25
C TRP A 20 46.86 11.98 -4.97
N VAL A 21 45.55 12.22 -4.81
CA VAL A 21 44.87 13.37 -5.41
C VAL A 21 45.42 14.69 -4.85
N VAL A 22 45.62 14.78 -3.54
CA VAL A 22 46.23 15.98 -2.92
C VAL A 22 47.66 16.18 -3.42
N PHE A 23 48.44 15.10 -3.54
CA PHE A 23 49.80 15.14 -4.04
C PHE A 23 49.87 15.59 -5.51
N VAL A 24 49.03 15.06 -6.39
CA VAL A 24 48.97 15.45 -7.81
C VAL A 24 48.51 16.90 -7.97
N LEU A 25 47.51 17.35 -7.20
CA LEU A 25 47.08 18.75 -7.20
C LEU A 25 48.19 19.68 -6.72
N ALA A 26 48.90 19.31 -5.66
CA ALA A 26 50.04 20.07 -5.16
C ALA A 26 51.17 20.16 -6.21
N LEU A 27 51.49 19.05 -6.87
CA LEU A 27 52.52 18.98 -7.92
C LEU A 27 52.13 19.83 -9.14
N ALA A 28 50.88 19.75 -9.59
CA ALA A 28 50.37 20.54 -10.71
C ALA A 28 50.31 22.04 -10.40
N SER A 29 49.86 22.40 -9.19
CA SER A 29 49.83 23.81 -8.76
C SER A 29 51.23 24.37 -8.49
N TRP A 30 52.19 23.54 -8.08
CA TRP A 30 53.60 23.91 -7.96
C TRP A 30 54.21 24.30 -9.31
N LEU A 31 53.92 23.53 -10.36
CA LEU A 31 54.39 23.82 -11.73
C LEU A 31 53.87 25.15 -12.30
N LEU A 32 52.67 25.59 -11.88
CA LEU A 32 52.02 26.80 -12.39
C LEU A 32 52.28 28.05 -11.55
N ALA A 33 52.36 27.92 -10.23
CA ALA A 33 52.38 29.06 -9.30
C ALA A 33 53.41 28.91 -8.17
N GLY A 34 54.39 28.02 -8.33
CA GLY A 34 55.48 27.80 -7.38
C GLY A 34 54.99 27.33 -6.00
N TYR A 35 55.80 27.58 -4.97
CA TYR A 35 55.55 27.09 -3.61
C TYR A 35 54.23 27.59 -3.00
N ILE A 36 53.80 28.81 -3.34
CA ILE A 36 52.53 29.37 -2.86
C ILE A 36 51.35 28.59 -3.46
N GLY A 37 51.39 28.29 -4.76
CA GLY A 37 50.38 27.46 -5.42
C GLY A 37 50.29 26.05 -4.83
N ALA A 38 51.44 25.43 -4.56
CA ALA A 38 51.51 24.12 -3.91
C ALA A 38 50.91 24.13 -2.50
N ALA A 39 51.25 25.13 -1.68
CA ALA A 39 50.75 25.27 -0.31
C ALA A 39 49.22 25.44 -0.28
N VAL A 40 48.68 26.31 -1.15
CA VAL A 40 47.23 26.51 -1.27
C VAL A 40 46.54 25.23 -1.73
N ALA A 41 47.10 24.53 -2.72
CA ALA A 41 46.54 23.27 -3.22
C ALA A 41 46.53 22.16 -2.17
N VAL A 42 47.58 22.06 -1.33
CA VAL A 42 47.60 21.12 -0.21
C VAL A 42 46.53 21.47 0.82
N VAL A 43 46.41 22.73 1.22
CA VAL A 43 45.40 23.16 2.20
C VAL A 43 43.98 22.91 1.68
N VAL A 44 43.67 23.32 0.45
CA VAL A 44 42.37 23.13 -0.19
C VAL A 44 42.10 21.64 -0.45
N GLY A 45 43.11 20.89 -0.90
CA GLY A 45 43.01 19.46 -1.14
C GLY A 45 42.73 18.69 0.15
N ILE A 46 43.44 19.00 1.23
CA ILE A 46 43.19 18.42 2.55
C ILE A 46 41.78 18.78 3.03
N ALA A 47 41.37 20.04 2.86
CA ALA A 47 40.03 20.48 3.22
C ALA A 47 38.95 19.68 2.46
N LEU A 48 39.03 19.57 1.14
CA LEU A 48 38.03 18.87 0.34
C LEU A 48 38.00 17.35 0.57
N VAL A 49 39.17 16.74 0.81
CA VAL A 49 39.32 15.27 0.92
C VAL A 49 39.06 14.78 2.34
N PHE A 50 39.51 15.52 3.36
CA PHE A 50 39.53 15.06 4.75
C PHE A 50 38.60 15.86 5.69
N VAL A 51 38.26 17.12 5.37
CA VAL A 51 37.31 17.86 6.21
C VAL A 51 35.89 17.33 5.98
N ARG A 52 35.27 16.93 7.08
CA ARG A 52 33.93 16.35 7.10
C ARG A 52 32.89 17.47 7.07
N TRP A 53 32.19 17.60 5.96
CA TRP A 53 31.01 18.43 5.86
C TRP A 53 29.76 17.58 6.14
N TRP A 54 29.06 17.88 7.25
CA TRP A 54 27.88 17.13 7.71
C TRP A 54 28.16 15.62 7.90
N GLY A 55 29.32 15.30 8.48
CA GLY A 55 29.72 13.94 8.82
C GLY A 55 30.36 13.13 7.69
N GLN A 56 30.44 13.68 6.46
CA GLN A 56 31.06 13.03 5.30
C GLN A 56 32.00 13.99 4.55
N PRO A 57 33.04 13.50 3.84
CA PRO A 57 33.88 14.35 2.99
C PRO A 57 33.09 15.02 1.85
N ALA A 58 33.46 16.24 1.45
CA ALA A 58 32.76 17.01 0.41
C ALA A 58 32.64 16.24 -0.93
N TRP A 59 33.68 15.51 -1.33
CA TRP A 59 33.65 14.69 -2.55
C TRP A 59 32.61 13.56 -2.52
N SER A 60 32.26 13.05 -1.34
CA SER A 60 31.25 12.01 -1.18
C SER A 60 29.88 12.52 -1.60
N TRP A 61 29.59 13.79 -1.30
CA TRP A 61 28.39 14.49 -1.72
C TRP A 61 28.38 14.77 -3.23
N ALA A 62 29.52 15.15 -3.82
CA ALA A 62 29.64 15.33 -5.27
C ALA A 62 29.40 14.01 -6.03
N VAL A 63 29.94 12.89 -5.54
CA VAL A 63 29.68 11.56 -6.10
C VAL A 63 28.20 11.17 -5.94
N LEU A 64 27.61 11.43 -4.77
CA LEU A 64 26.18 11.19 -4.54
C LEU A 64 25.32 12.00 -5.51
N TRP A 65 25.68 13.27 -5.73
CA TRP A 65 24.98 14.16 -6.65
C TRP A 65 25.07 13.69 -8.10
N ARG A 66 26.23 13.19 -8.53
CA ARG A 66 26.40 12.64 -9.89
C ARG A 66 25.70 11.29 -10.08
N ARG A 67 25.64 10.45 -9.03
CA ARG A 67 24.98 9.14 -9.08
C ARG A 67 23.46 9.22 -8.93
N GLY A 68 22.98 10.05 -8.01
CA GLY A 68 21.55 10.23 -7.69
C GLY A 68 20.76 11.04 -8.74
N ARG A 69 21.30 11.17 -9.96
CA ARG A 69 20.65 11.76 -11.13
C ARG A 69 20.59 10.78 -12.32
N ARG A 70 20.96 9.52 -12.10
CA ARG A 70 20.94 8.51 -13.15
C ARG A 70 19.60 7.79 -13.11
N PRO A 71 18.86 7.76 -14.23
CA PRO A 71 17.78 6.80 -14.43
C PRO A 71 18.21 5.39 -14.05
N ILE A 72 17.33 4.67 -13.37
CA ILE A 72 17.51 3.24 -13.14
C ILE A 72 16.81 2.51 -14.28
N ASP A 73 17.51 1.56 -14.89
CA ASP A 73 17.00 0.72 -15.95
C ASP A 73 17.09 -0.75 -15.51
N TRP A 74 16.02 -1.50 -15.72
CA TRP A 74 15.88 -2.90 -15.30
C TRP A 74 15.31 -3.72 -16.45
N SER A 75 15.79 -4.96 -16.55
CA SER A 75 15.19 -5.96 -17.44
C SER A 75 13.72 -6.21 -17.13
N ALA A 76 12.94 -6.50 -18.17
CA ALA A 76 11.55 -6.89 -18.02
C ALA A 76 11.44 -8.24 -17.26
N PRO A 77 10.46 -8.39 -16.37
CA PRO A 77 10.16 -9.68 -15.75
C PRO A 77 9.78 -10.73 -16.79
N ILE A 78 10.22 -11.97 -16.57
CA ILE A 78 9.88 -13.12 -17.39
C ILE A 78 8.93 -14.04 -16.63
N THR A 79 8.07 -14.75 -17.36
CA THR A 79 7.25 -15.81 -16.78
C THR A 79 8.03 -17.12 -16.83
N VAL A 80 8.20 -17.76 -15.68
CA VAL A 80 8.82 -19.07 -15.58
C VAL A 80 7.83 -20.03 -14.95
N ALA A 81 7.76 -21.24 -15.50
CA ALA A 81 6.92 -22.31 -14.98
C ALA A 81 7.77 -23.25 -14.12
N ASN A 82 7.20 -23.66 -12.99
CA ASN A 82 7.77 -24.66 -12.11
C ASN A 82 6.65 -25.58 -11.60
N ASN A 83 6.80 -26.90 -11.74
CA ASN A 83 5.80 -27.88 -11.28
C ASN A 83 4.34 -27.50 -11.65
N ARG A 84 4.10 -27.24 -12.95
CA ARG A 84 2.78 -26.88 -13.52
C ARG A 84 2.16 -25.57 -12.98
N SER A 85 2.91 -24.77 -12.23
CA SER A 85 2.49 -23.45 -11.75
C SER A 85 3.49 -22.38 -12.18
N GLY A 86 2.98 -21.31 -12.79
CA GLY A 86 3.78 -20.19 -13.29
C GLY A 86 4.00 -19.10 -12.23
N GLY A 87 5.06 -18.32 -12.40
CA GLY A 87 5.32 -17.11 -11.64
C GLY A 87 6.18 -16.12 -12.44
N GLY A 88 6.12 -14.85 -12.04
CA GLY A 88 6.98 -13.80 -12.57
C GLY A 88 8.31 -13.79 -11.83
N VAL A 89 9.40 -13.68 -12.57
CA VAL A 89 10.74 -13.47 -12.02
C VAL A 89 11.48 -12.42 -12.81
N ARG A 90 12.18 -11.53 -12.11
CA ARG A 90 13.14 -10.60 -12.72
C ARG A 90 14.55 -11.00 -12.31
N VAL A 91 15.45 -11.19 -13.27
CA VAL A 91 16.87 -11.46 -13.00
C VAL A 91 17.68 -10.25 -13.44
N GLN A 92 18.27 -9.56 -12.47
CA GLN A 92 19.02 -8.32 -12.70
C GLN A 92 20.24 -8.29 -11.78
N ASP A 93 21.40 -7.88 -12.30
CA ASP A 93 22.64 -7.69 -11.54
C ASP A 93 23.01 -8.87 -10.62
N GLY A 94 22.78 -10.10 -11.08
CA GLY A 94 23.06 -11.31 -10.30
C GLY A 94 22.07 -11.58 -9.16
N VAL A 95 20.88 -10.96 -9.19
CA VAL A 95 19.80 -11.18 -8.22
C VAL A 95 18.52 -11.59 -8.96
N ALA A 96 17.91 -12.69 -8.53
CA ALA A 96 16.57 -13.07 -8.97
C ALA A 96 15.53 -12.55 -7.96
N VAL A 97 14.55 -11.80 -8.46
CA VAL A 97 13.50 -11.16 -7.67
C VAL A 97 12.16 -11.77 -8.03
N VAL A 98 11.41 -12.17 -7.02
CA VAL A 98 10.05 -12.69 -7.11
C VAL A 98 9.19 -12.00 -6.05
N ALA A 99 7.88 -11.93 -6.27
CA ALA A 99 6.97 -11.32 -5.31
C ALA A 99 5.76 -12.21 -5.01
N VAL A 100 5.20 -12.01 -3.82
CA VAL A 100 3.95 -12.61 -3.36
C VAL A 100 3.04 -11.50 -2.85
N GLN A 101 1.83 -11.41 -3.37
CA GLN A 101 0.80 -10.52 -2.85
C GLN A 101 0.19 -11.13 -1.59
N LEU A 102 0.10 -10.37 -0.52
CA LEU A 102 -0.62 -10.73 0.69
C LEU A 102 -2.04 -10.17 0.61
N LEU A 103 -3.00 -11.07 0.47
CA LEU A 103 -4.43 -10.75 0.43
C LEU A 103 -5.02 -10.71 1.84
N GLY A 104 -4.32 -11.31 2.82
CA GLY A 104 -4.75 -11.35 4.21
C GLY A 104 -6.02 -12.17 4.41
N ARG A 105 -6.81 -11.79 5.42
CA ARG A 105 -8.07 -12.42 5.81
C ARG A 105 -9.24 -11.55 5.36
N ALA A 106 -10.17 -12.13 4.61
CA ALA A 106 -11.29 -11.39 4.00
C ALA A 106 -12.18 -10.72 5.07
N HIS A 107 -12.61 -9.50 4.78
CA HIS A 107 -13.65 -8.78 5.54
C HIS A 107 -13.42 -8.69 7.07
N ARG A 108 -12.16 -8.76 7.51
CA ARG A 108 -11.82 -8.58 8.94
C ARG A 108 -12.10 -7.15 9.33
N ALA A 109 -12.98 -7.00 10.32
CA ALA A 109 -13.26 -5.69 10.90
C ALA A 109 -12.02 -5.09 11.54
N THR A 110 -12.00 -3.77 11.55
CA THR A 110 -10.95 -2.96 12.14
C THR A 110 -11.60 -2.06 13.18
N MET A 111 -11.08 -2.05 14.39
CA MET A 111 -11.54 -1.19 15.48
C MET A 111 -10.54 -0.05 15.65
N VAL A 112 -11.05 1.17 15.79
CA VAL A 112 -10.26 2.31 16.20
C VAL A 112 -10.50 2.51 17.69
N THR A 113 -9.47 2.19 18.47
CA THR A 113 -9.47 2.35 19.93
C THR A 113 -8.88 3.72 20.27
N GLY A 114 -9.68 4.61 20.86
CA GLY A 114 -9.29 6.00 21.09
C GLY A 114 -8.95 6.76 19.80
N SER A 115 -7.99 7.69 19.86
CA SER A 115 -7.63 8.57 18.71
C SER A 115 -6.34 8.21 17.99
N VAL A 116 -5.64 7.15 18.41
CA VAL A 116 -4.22 6.90 18.05
C VAL A 116 -3.89 5.47 17.65
N THR A 117 -4.78 4.50 17.91
CA THR A 117 -4.52 3.08 17.66
C THR A 117 -5.63 2.44 16.85
N VAL A 118 -5.24 1.43 16.09
CA VAL A 118 -6.12 0.61 15.27
C VAL A 118 -5.83 -0.84 15.59
N GLU A 119 -6.88 -1.63 15.77
CA GLU A 119 -6.82 -3.05 16.08
C GLU A 119 -7.54 -3.84 14.98
N THR A 120 -6.88 -4.88 14.47
CA THR A 120 -7.44 -5.80 13.49
C THR A 120 -6.79 -7.16 13.62
N GLU A 121 -7.51 -8.21 13.23
CA GLU A 121 -6.97 -9.57 13.14
C GLU A 121 -6.24 -9.82 11.80
N ASN A 122 -6.32 -8.87 10.86
CA ASN A 122 -5.66 -8.99 9.56
C ASN A 122 -4.26 -8.39 9.62
N VAL A 123 -3.35 -9.14 10.24
CA VAL A 123 -1.98 -8.71 10.49
C VAL A 123 -0.97 -9.76 10.06
N LEU A 124 0.26 -9.32 9.85
CA LEU A 124 1.45 -10.15 9.66
C LEU A 124 2.49 -9.73 10.68
N ASP A 125 3.01 -10.68 11.46
CA ASP A 125 4.23 -10.45 12.21
C ASP A 125 5.44 -10.65 11.29
N VAL A 126 6.21 -9.58 11.09
CA VAL A 126 7.40 -9.60 10.22
C VAL A 126 8.46 -10.57 10.74
N VAL A 127 8.45 -10.89 12.04
CA VAL A 127 9.36 -11.86 12.65
C VAL A 127 9.16 -13.27 12.09
N GLU A 128 7.92 -13.64 11.75
CA GLU A 128 7.58 -14.97 11.17
C GLU A 128 8.21 -15.18 9.79
N LEU A 129 8.62 -14.11 9.10
CA LEU A 129 9.32 -14.21 7.82
C LEU A 129 10.80 -14.59 7.94
N VAL A 130 11.41 -14.43 9.13
CA VAL A 130 12.84 -14.67 9.31
C VAL A 130 13.24 -16.12 9.03
N PRO A 131 12.55 -17.15 9.58
CA PRO A 131 12.81 -18.54 9.23
C PRO A 131 12.66 -18.81 7.73
N MET A 132 11.77 -18.08 7.05
CA MET A 132 11.50 -18.24 5.62
C MET A 132 12.61 -17.70 4.70
N LEU A 133 13.59 -16.94 5.23
CA LEU A 133 14.77 -16.52 4.46
C LEU A 133 15.68 -17.71 4.11
N ARG A 134 15.63 -18.79 4.88
CA ARG A 134 16.37 -20.03 4.64
C ARG A 134 15.44 -21.07 4.04
N GLN A 135 15.89 -21.72 2.98
CA GLN A 135 15.09 -22.60 2.15
C GLN A 135 15.75 -23.96 2.02
N ALA A 136 14.96 -24.96 1.64
CA ALA A 136 15.46 -26.32 1.47
C ALA A 136 16.67 -26.39 0.52
N LEU A 137 17.55 -27.36 0.78
CA LEU A 137 18.77 -27.61 -0.01
C LEU A 137 19.71 -26.39 -0.06
N GLY A 138 19.92 -25.74 1.10
CA GLY A 138 20.93 -24.70 1.30
C GLY A 138 20.69 -23.39 0.57
N LEU A 139 19.49 -23.17 0.02
CA LEU A 139 19.14 -21.92 -0.65
C LEU A 139 18.79 -20.86 0.40
N GLN A 140 19.29 -19.64 0.24
CA GLN A 140 19.08 -18.54 1.16
C GLN A 140 18.76 -17.25 0.40
N LEU A 141 17.68 -16.57 0.78
CA LEU A 141 17.35 -15.25 0.27
C LEU A 141 18.31 -14.20 0.83
N ASP A 142 18.67 -13.19 0.04
CA ASP A 142 19.40 -12.00 0.52
C ASP A 142 18.50 -11.16 1.45
N SER A 143 17.21 -11.09 1.14
CA SER A 143 16.23 -10.37 1.95
C SER A 143 14.79 -10.68 1.56
N ILE A 144 13.86 -10.42 2.46
CA ILE A 144 12.42 -10.26 2.18
C ILE A 144 12.04 -8.83 2.53
N SER A 145 11.42 -8.11 1.58
CA SER A 145 10.83 -6.78 1.83
C SER A 145 9.31 -6.90 1.92
N VAL A 146 8.73 -6.52 3.05
CA VAL A 146 7.29 -6.31 3.24
C VAL A 146 6.97 -4.88 2.80
N VAL A 147 6.31 -4.76 1.65
CA VAL A 147 5.97 -3.47 1.03
C VAL A 147 4.46 -3.28 1.07
N SER A 148 4.01 -2.30 1.86
CA SER A 148 2.60 -1.91 1.92
C SER A 148 2.42 -0.57 1.20
N ILE A 149 1.56 -0.52 0.19
CA ILE A 149 1.22 0.67 -0.60
C ILE A 149 -0.26 0.99 -0.43
N GLY A 150 -0.60 2.26 -0.25
CA GLY A 150 -1.99 2.63 -0.05
C GLY A 150 -2.23 4.11 0.17
N SER A 151 -3.49 4.45 0.43
CA SER A 151 -3.91 5.81 0.75
C SER A 151 -4.97 5.78 1.86
N ARG A 152 -5.02 6.84 2.65
CA ARG A 152 -6.05 6.98 3.70
C ARG A 152 -7.44 7.09 3.08
N HIS A 153 -7.57 7.84 1.99
CA HIS A 153 -8.84 8.11 1.34
C HIS A 153 -8.69 8.07 -0.19
N GLY A 154 -9.82 8.15 -0.91
CA GLY A 154 -9.85 8.35 -2.36
C GLY A 154 -9.19 9.67 -2.77
N THR A 155 -8.50 9.70 -3.91
CA THR A 155 -7.70 10.88 -4.34
C THR A 155 -8.47 11.83 -5.29
N VAL A 156 -9.75 11.56 -5.56
CA VAL A 156 -10.54 12.30 -6.55
C VAL A 156 -11.81 12.85 -5.89
N GLY A 157 -12.08 14.14 -6.14
CA GLY A 157 -13.22 14.85 -5.57
C GLY A 157 -13.00 15.32 -4.13
N ASP A 158 -13.95 16.09 -3.61
CA ASP A 158 -13.81 16.74 -2.30
C ASP A 158 -14.21 15.86 -1.12
N TYR A 159 -15.21 14.98 -1.32
CA TYR A 159 -15.76 14.15 -0.24
C TYR A 159 -14.72 13.26 0.45
N PRO A 160 -13.80 12.55 -0.25
CA PRO A 160 -12.81 11.72 0.43
C PRO A 160 -11.94 12.47 1.45
N ARG A 161 -11.62 13.75 1.19
CA ARG A 161 -10.85 14.59 2.13
C ARG A 161 -11.67 14.93 3.37
N VAL A 162 -12.96 15.19 3.19
CA VAL A 162 -13.90 15.41 4.30
C VAL A 162 -14.06 14.13 5.11
N TYR A 163 -14.26 12.99 4.45
CA TYR A 163 -14.36 11.68 5.10
C TYR A 163 -13.11 11.37 5.95
N ASP A 164 -11.90 11.61 5.43
CA ASP A 164 -10.67 11.46 6.20
C ASP A 164 -10.61 12.39 7.43
N SER A 165 -11.13 13.61 7.30
CA SER A 165 -11.19 14.56 8.42
C SER A 165 -12.12 14.09 9.54
N GLU A 166 -13.24 13.44 9.20
CA GLU A 166 -14.19 12.88 10.16
C GLU A 166 -13.66 11.62 10.85
N ILE A 167 -12.87 10.80 10.14
CA ILE A 167 -12.14 9.67 10.74
C ILE A 167 -11.11 10.18 11.76
N GLY A 168 -10.43 11.29 11.46
CA GLY A 168 -9.50 11.94 12.36
C GLY A 168 -8.05 11.44 12.20
N THR A 169 -7.37 11.25 13.33
CA THR A 169 -5.94 10.89 13.38
C THR A 169 -5.56 9.41 13.55
N PRO A 170 -6.48 8.42 13.68
CA PRO A 170 -6.04 7.03 13.88
C PRO A 170 -5.31 6.52 12.62
N PRO A 171 -4.40 5.53 12.73
CA PRO A 171 -3.66 4.95 11.60
C PRO A 171 -4.57 4.11 10.69
N TYR A 172 -5.38 4.81 9.91
CA TYR A 172 -6.41 4.28 9.03
C TYR A 172 -5.94 4.23 7.58
N ALA A 173 -6.26 3.14 6.87
CA ALA A 173 -6.01 3.03 5.44
C ALA A 173 -7.30 2.63 4.71
N GLY A 174 -7.88 3.55 3.93
CA GLY A 174 -9.03 3.26 3.08
C GLY A 174 -8.68 2.28 1.95
N ARG A 175 -7.45 2.38 1.42
CA ARG A 175 -6.84 1.38 0.53
C ARG A 175 -5.46 1.04 1.05
N ARG A 176 -5.17 -0.25 1.19
CA ARG A 176 -3.82 -0.75 1.48
C ARG A 176 -3.65 -2.12 0.88
N GLU A 177 -2.56 -2.29 0.17
CA GLU A 177 -2.14 -3.51 -0.48
C GLU A 177 -0.74 -3.86 0.01
N THR A 178 -0.49 -5.14 0.32
CA THR A 178 0.78 -5.59 0.90
C THR A 178 1.42 -6.66 0.02
N TRP A 179 2.72 -6.53 -0.21
CA TRP A 179 3.53 -7.43 -1.03
C TRP A 179 4.78 -7.88 -0.28
N LEU A 180 5.15 -9.14 -0.48
CA LEU A 180 6.45 -9.67 -0.10
C LEU A 180 7.34 -9.72 -1.33
N ILE A 181 8.43 -8.95 -1.35
CA ILE A 181 9.44 -8.98 -2.41
C ILE A 181 10.65 -9.75 -1.91
N MET A 182 10.88 -10.92 -2.50
CA MET A 182 11.96 -11.83 -2.12
C MET A 182 13.10 -11.70 -3.14
N ARG A 183 14.32 -11.61 -2.63
CA ARG A 183 15.52 -11.42 -3.47
C ARG A 183 16.50 -12.54 -3.22
N LEU A 184 16.85 -13.26 -4.28
CA LEU A 184 17.79 -14.38 -4.26
C LEU A 184 19.09 -13.95 -4.95
N ALA A 185 20.17 -13.81 -4.19
CA ALA A 185 21.50 -13.51 -4.75
C ALA A 185 22.10 -14.78 -5.39
N VAL A 186 22.46 -14.70 -6.66
CA VAL A 186 22.93 -15.87 -7.44
C VAL A 186 24.30 -16.35 -6.95
N LEU A 187 25.24 -15.42 -6.73
CA LEU A 187 26.61 -15.75 -6.34
C LEU A 187 26.67 -16.43 -4.96
N ASP A 188 25.95 -15.86 -3.98
CA ASP A 188 25.90 -16.41 -2.61
C ASP A 188 25.24 -17.80 -2.57
N ASN A 189 24.43 -18.13 -3.58
CA ASN A 189 23.72 -19.39 -3.69
C ASN A 189 24.30 -20.34 -4.76
N ALA A 190 25.50 -20.07 -5.28
CA ALA A 190 26.05 -20.82 -6.41
C ALA A 190 26.03 -22.35 -6.17
N HIS A 191 26.50 -22.81 -5.01
CA HIS A 191 26.50 -24.23 -4.65
C HIS A 191 25.09 -24.84 -4.58
N ALA A 192 24.11 -24.10 -4.06
CA ALA A 192 22.73 -24.56 -3.98
C ALA A 192 22.08 -24.59 -5.37
N LEU A 193 22.44 -23.67 -6.26
CA LEU A 193 21.85 -23.53 -7.59
C LEU A 193 22.35 -24.58 -8.59
N VAL A 194 23.52 -25.20 -8.37
CA VAL A 194 24.08 -26.27 -9.23
C VAL A 194 23.08 -27.41 -9.48
N TRP A 195 22.29 -27.77 -8.47
CA TRP A 195 21.33 -28.88 -8.54
C TRP A 195 19.94 -28.48 -9.05
N ARG A 196 19.77 -27.26 -9.56
CA ARG A 196 18.48 -26.69 -9.97
C ARG A 196 18.50 -26.35 -11.46
N THR A 197 17.34 -26.46 -12.10
CA THR A 197 17.21 -26.26 -13.56
C THR A 197 17.55 -24.84 -13.99
N THR A 198 16.95 -23.84 -13.33
CA THR A 198 17.24 -22.42 -13.57
C THR A 198 17.13 -21.62 -12.27
N VAL A 199 17.83 -20.49 -12.21
CA VAL A 199 17.69 -19.51 -11.12
C VAL A 199 16.24 -19.04 -10.99
N GLY A 200 15.55 -18.80 -12.11
CA GLY A 200 14.16 -18.38 -12.14
C GLY A 200 13.22 -19.40 -11.49
N ALA A 201 13.36 -20.67 -11.86
CA ALA A 201 12.56 -21.75 -11.28
C ALA A 201 12.86 -21.93 -9.77
N ALA A 202 14.13 -21.75 -9.37
CA ALA A 202 14.54 -21.76 -7.97
C ALA A 202 13.86 -20.65 -7.17
N ALA A 203 13.89 -19.41 -7.66
CA ALA A 203 13.26 -18.27 -7.01
C ALA A 203 11.74 -18.43 -6.92
N ILE A 204 11.08 -18.89 -7.98
CA ILE A 204 9.63 -19.16 -7.96
C ILE A 204 9.28 -20.27 -6.97
N SER A 205 10.08 -21.32 -6.87
CA SER A 205 9.89 -22.38 -5.86
C SER A 205 9.89 -21.81 -4.43
N VAL A 206 10.74 -20.81 -4.17
CA VAL A 206 10.78 -20.12 -2.88
C VAL A 206 9.50 -19.34 -2.65
N ALA A 207 9.06 -18.54 -3.64
CA ALA A 207 7.81 -17.79 -3.55
C ALA A 207 6.60 -18.71 -3.31
N GLN A 208 6.53 -19.84 -4.00
CA GLN A 208 5.47 -20.83 -3.85
C GLN A 208 5.45 -21.46 -2.46
N ARG A 209 6.62 -21.81 -1.90
CA ARG A 209 6.73 -22.33 -0.54
C ARG A 209 6.32 -21.31 0.50
N ILE A 210 6.82 -20.08 0.40
CA ILE A 210 6.46 -18.99 1.33
C ILE A 210 4.96 -18.70 1.26
N ALA A 211 4.39 -18.59 0.05
CA ALA A 211 2.95 -18.44 -0.10
C ALA A 211 2.16 -19.64 0.47
N GLY A 212 2.68 -20.86 0.34
CA GLY A 212 2.09 -22.05 0.95
C GLY A 212 2.10 -22.00 2.48
N LEU A 213 3.23 -21.63 3.09
CA LEU A 213 3.37 -21.48 4.54
C LEU A 213 2.40 -20.44 5.11
N LEU A 214 2.35 -19.26 4.48
CA LEU A 214 1.44 -18.19 4.90
C LEU A 214 -0.03 -18.63 4.81
N ARG A 215 -0.40 -19.41 3.79
CA ARG A 215 -1.76 -19.98 3.68
C ARG A 215 -2.05 -20.98 4.80
N CYS A 216 -1.07 -21.78 5.22
CA CYS A 216 -1.22 -22.68 6.37
C CYS A 216 -1.46 -21.90 7.68
N GLU A 217 -0.94 -20.67 7.80
CA GLU A 217 -1.20 -19.73 8.90
C GLU A 217 -2.51 -18.92 8.75
N GLY A 218 -3.30 -19.23 7.71
CA GLY A 218 -4.57 -18.57 7.42
C GLY A 218 -4.43 -17.18 6.79
N LEU A 219 -3.25 -16.83 6.27
CA LEU A 219 -3.02 -15.64 5.46
C LEU A 219 -3.09 -16.00 3.97
N ARG A 220 -4.13 -15.50 3.28
CA ARG A 220 -4.24 -15.72 1.84
C ARG A 220 -3.11 -14.98 1.12
N ALA A 221 -2.40 -15.71 0.27
CA ALA A 221 -1.25 -15.20 -0.46
C ALA A 221 -1.28 -15.69 -1.91
N LYS A 222 -0.82 -14.85 -2.86
CA LYS A 222 -0.78 -15.15 -4.29
C LYS A 222 0.61 -14.87 -4.85
N VAL A 223 1.21 -15.84 -5.54
CA VAL A 223 2.49 -15.63 -6.24
C VAL A 223 2.25 -14.70 -7.44
N ALA A 224 3.07 -13.65 -7.55
CA ALA A 224 2.97 -12.68 -8.63
C ALA A 224 3.34 -13.29 -9.97
N ASN A 225 2.60 -12.97 -11.03
CA ASN A 225 3.03 -13.21 -12.41
C ASN A 225 3.90 -12.05 -12.94
N ALA A 226 4.44 -12.16 -14.16
CA ALA A 226 5.30 -11.13 -14.73
C ALA A 226 4.57 -9.76 -14.90
N THR A 227 3.29 -9.79 -15.28
CA THR A 227 2.44 -8.60 -15.39
C THR A 227 2.18 -7.97 -14.02
N ASP A 228 1.97 -8.77 -12.98
CA ASP A 228 1.79 -8.28 -11.61
C ASP A 228 3.04 -7.52 -11.14
N LEU A 229 4.25 -8.01 -11.45
CA LEU A 229 5.50 -7.32 -11.11
C LEU A 229 5.62 -5.96 -11.81
N ILE A 230 5.25 -5.88 -13.09
CA ILE A 230 5.25 -4.63 -13.86
C ILE A 230 4.23 -3.63 -13.28
N GLU A 231 3.02 -4.10 -13.01
CA GLU A 231 1.95 -3.26 -12.45
C GLU A 231 2.30 -2.77 -11.04
N LEU A 232 2.92 -3.62 -10.21
CA LEU A 232 3.41 -3.23 -8.90
C LEU A 232 4.47 -2.13 -9.00
N ASP A 233 5.49 -2.31 -9.85
CA ASP A 233 6.54 -1.30 -10.05
C ASP A 233 5.95 0.03 -10.56
N ARG A 234 4.98 -0.05 -11.49
CA ARG A 234 4.25 1.13 -11.99
C ARG A 234 3.53 1.86 -10.86
N ARG A 235 2.82 1.16 -9.98
CA ARG A 235 2.12 1.75 -8.82
C ARG A 235 3.10 2.39 -7.84
N LEU A 236 4.24 1.74 -7.59
CA LEU A 236 5.30 2.23 -6.71
C LEU A 236 6.09 3.43 -7.27
N GLY A 237 5.74 3.90 -8.48
CA GLY A 237 6.33 5.10 -9.09
C GLY A 237 7.56 4.81 -9.95
N TRP A 238 7.54 3.72 -10.72
CA TRP A 238 8.63 3.37 -11.65
C TRP A 238 8.99 4.53 -12.59
N ASP A 239 8.00 5.26 -13.09
CA ASP A 239 8.14 6.45 -13.92
C ASP A 239 9.04 7.53 -13.29
N ALA A 240 8.95 7.72 -11.97
CA ALA A 240 9.78 8.66 -11.23
C ALA A 240 11.22 8.16 -11.03
N VAL A 241 11.40 6.84 -10.95
CA VAL A 241 12.69 6.17 -10.70
C VAL A 241 13.50 6.03 -11.99
N SER A 242 12.85 5.62 -13.08
CA SER A 242 13.45 5.55 -14.42
C SER A 242 13.49 6.91 -15.12
N GLY A 243 12.80 7.93 -14.58
CA GLY A 243 12.78 9.27 -15.14
C GLY A 243 14.07 10.08 -14.89
N PRO A 244 14.35 11.10 -15.72
CA PRO A 244 15.50 12.00 -15.55
C PRO A 244 15.25 13.08 -14.46
N ALA A 245 14.01 13.29 -14.03
CA ALA A 245 13.59 14.35 -13.12
C ALA A 245 13.88 14.04 -11.63
N GLN A 246 15.16 13.79 -11.32
CA GLN A 246 15.61 13.47 -9.96
C GLN A 246 16.17 14.72 -9.25
N ARG A 247 15.59 15.09 -8.10
CA ARG A 247 16.11 16.16 -7.24
C ARG A 247 16.78 15.56 -6.00
N TRP A 248 17.59 16.40 -5.35
CA TRP A 248 18.29 16.02 -4.12
C TRP A 248 17.34 15.56 -2.99
N LYS A 249 16.17 16.20 -2.88
CA LYS A 249 15.23 15.96 -1.77
C LYS A 249 14.03 15.10 -2.15
N ALA A 250 13.74 14.90 -3.44
CA ALA A 250 12.58 14.16 -3.93
C ALA A 250 12.77 13.76 -5.41
N ILE A 251 11.99 12.80 -5.90
CA ILE A 251 11.86 12.47 -7.33
C ILE A 251 10.46 12.83 -7.83
N ARG A 252 10.33 13.16 -9.12
CA ARG A 252 9.04 13.49 -9.74
C ARG A 252 8.58 12.38 -10.65
N GLY A 253 7.37 11.86 -10.40
CA GLY A 253 6.62 11.07 -11.36
C GLY A 253 5.46 11.86 -11.97
N GLU A 254 4.69 11.21 -12.83
CA GLU A 254 3.48 11.74 -13.44
C GLU A 254 2.46 12.12 -12.35
N ALA A 255 2.23 11.22 -11.40
CA ALA A 255 1.21 11.35 -10.36
C ALA A 255 1.59 12.32 -9.22
N GLY A 256 2.86 12.69 -9.06
CA GLY A 256 3.27 13.49 -7.91
C GLY A 256 4.78 13.50 -7.63
N TRP A 257 5.15 14.13 -6.52
CA TRP A 257 6.49 14.06 -5.96
C TRP A 257 6.58 12.91 -4.97
N LEU A 258 7.57 12.03 -5.13
CA LEU A 258 7.88 10.99 -4.16
C LEU A 258 9.06 11.42 -3.31
N THR A 259 8.91 11.32 -1.99
CA THR A 259 9.98 11.54 -1.02
C THR A 259 10.11 10.35 -0.09
N THR A 260 11.28 9.73 -0.06
CA THR A 260 11.61 8.60 0.81
C THR A 260 12.35 9.05 2.06
N TYR A 261 11.85 8.57 3.19
CA TYR A 261 12.39 8.76 4.53
C TYR A 261 12.74 7.40 5.14
N ALA A 262 13.78 7.37 5.96
CA ALA A 262 14.18 6.20 6.73
C ALA A 262 13.76 6.32 8.19
N TYR A 263 13.36 5.19 8.77
CA TYR A 263 13.22 5.07 10.21
C TYR A 263 14.60 4.87 10.83
N PRO A 264 14.91 5.55 11.95
CA PRO A 264 16.07 5.20 12.74
C PRO A 264 15.85 3.83 13.41
N PRO A 265 16.93 3.05 13.67
CA PRO A 265 16.88 1.74 14.32
C PRO A 265 15.93 1.65 15.52
N GLU A 266 16.05 2.60 16.44
CA GLU A 266 15.28 2.69 17.68
C GLU A 266 13.78 2.95 17.47
N ALA A 267 13.39 3.39 16.28
CA ALA A 267 11.99 3.67 15.96
C ALA A 267 11.28 2.54 15.20
N ILE A 268 11.97 1.45 14.86
CA ILE A 268 11.35 0.30 14.16
C ILE A 268 10.56 -0.51 15.19
N THR A 269 9.28 -0.15 15.35
CA THR A 269 8.31 -0.80 16.24
C THR A 269 6.93 -0.78 15.58
N SER A 270 6.05 -1.75 15.88
CA SER A 270 4.70 -1.80 15.30
C SER A 270 3.93 -0.49 15.47
N ARG A 271 4.03 0.12 16.66
CA ARG A 271 3.40 1.41 16.96
C ARG A 271 3.88 2.53 16.05
N HIS A 272 5.19 2.71 15.87
CA HIS A 272 5.70 3.79 15.01
C HIS A 272 5.48 3.53 13.53
N LEU A 273 5.46 2.26 13.12
CA LEU A 273 5.18 1.88 11.74
C LEU A 273 3.70 2.10 11.41
N SER A 274 2.76 1.80 12.32
CA SER A 274 1.34 2.10 12.09
C SER A 274 1.09 3.60 11.94
N GLN A 275 1.83 4.47 12.64
CA GLN A 275 1.72 5.93 12.49
C GLN A 275 1.98 6.44 11.07
N ALA A 276 2.66 5.69 10.20
CA ALA A 276 2.77 6.02 8.77
C ALA A 276 1.40 6.24 8.12
N TRP A 277 0.41 5.48 8.55
CA TRP A 277 -0.96 5.51 8.04
C TRP A 277 -1.78 6.66 8.60
N THR A 278 -1.22 7.54 9.44
CA THR A 278 -1.85 8.81 9.86
C THR A 278 -1.57 9.96 8.88
N LEU A 279 -0.62 9.77 7.97
CA LEU A 279 -0.19 10.82 7.04
C LEU A 279 -1.25 11.12 5.99
N ARG A 280 -1.63 12.40 5.91
CA ARG A 280 -2.50 12.93 4.85
C ARG A 280 -1.69 13.17 3.58
N ALA A 281 -1.48 12.10 2.83
CA ALA A 281 -0.78 12.08 1.56
C ALA A 281 -1.61 11.38 0.49
N ASP A 282 -1.32 11.63 -0.78
CA ASP A 282 -2.02 10.99 -1.89
C ASP A 282 -1.76 9.47 -1.89
N GLU A 283 -0.54 9.09 -1.50
CA GLU A 283 -0.13 7.69 -1.34
C GLU A 283 1.01 7.56 -0.33
N VAL A 284 1.00 6.47 0.42
CA VAL A 284 2.04 6.05 1.36
C VAL A 284 2.53 4.67 0.94
N ILE A 285 3.85 4.52 0.84
CA ILE A 285 4.53 3.26 0.60
C ILE A 285 5.44 3.01 1.80
N GLN A 286 5.14 1.97 2.57
CA GLN A 286 5.95 1.53 3.69
C GLN A 286 6.70 0.26 3.30
N ASN A 287 8.00 0.21 3.57
CA ASN A 287 8.85 -0.95 3.27
C ASN A 287 9.64 -1.35 4.49
N ILE A 288 9.49 -2.60 4.92
CA ILE A 288 10.24 -3.23 5.99
C ILE A 288 11.02 -4.38 5.36
N THR A 289 12.34 -4.30 5.38
CA THR A 289 13.20 -5.34 4.83
C THR A 289 13.88 -6.10 5.94
N VAL A 290 13.70 -7.43 5.95
CA VAL A 290 14.38 -8.37 6.87
C VAL A 290 15.50 -9.12 6.16
N TYR A 291 16.52 -9.47 6.94
CA TYR A 291 17.76 -10.08 6.49
C TYR A 291 18.03 -11.43 7.21
N PRO A 292 18.78 -12.37 6.60
CA PRO A 292 19.01 -13.71 7.15
C PRO A 292 19.72 -13.77 8.51
N ASP A 293 20.37 -12.67 8.90
CA ASP A 293 21.06 -12.48 10.18
C ASP A 293 20.13 -11.94 11.29
N GLY A 294 18.82 -11.88 11.03
CA GLY A 294 17.84 -11.36 11.99
C GLY A 294 17.87 -9.84 12.12
N GLN A 295 18.49 -9.14 11.18
CA GLN A 295 18.43 -7.69 11.11
C GLN A 295 17.26 -7.20 10.25
N CYS A 296 16.90 -5.93 10.41
CA CYS A 296 15.90 -5.26 9.60
C CYS A 296 16.25 -3.80 9.29
N THR A 297 15.55 -3.24 8.30
CA THR A 297 15.53 -1.81 7.96
C THR A 297 14.12 -1.41 7.56
N ALA A 298 13.70 -0.18 7.87
CA ALA A 298 12.40 0.34 7.45
C ALA A 298 12.48 1.72 6.79
N THR A 299 11.68 1.91 5.74
CA THR A 299 11.52 3.19 5.03
C THR A 299 10.06 3.49 4.76
N ILE A 300 9.76 4.77 4.58
CA ILE A 300 8.48 5.26 4.11
C ILE A 300 8.69 6.21 2.94
N THR A 301 8.02 5.96 1.83
CA THR A 301 7.94 6.86 0.68
C THR A 301 6.55 7.48 0.66
N VAL A 302 6.51 8.81 0.62
CA VAL A 302 5.26 9.57 0.61
C VAL A 302 5.12 10.26 -0.73
N ARG A 303 3.94 10.12 -1.36
CA ARG A 303 3.57 10.83 -2.58
C ARG A 303 2.72 12.03 -2.26
N THR A 304 3.14 13.20 -2.73
CA THR A 304 2.43 14.47 -2.53
C THR A 304 2.35 15.25 -3.84
N PRO A 305 1.35 16.13 -4.01
CA PRO A 305 1.21 16.90 -5.25
C PRO A 305 2.35 17.91 -5.43
N THR A 306 2.90 18.41 -4.32
CA THR A 306 4.04 19.34 -4.25
C THR A 306 5.18 18.76 -3.40
N PRO A 307 6.45 19.19 -3.59
CA PRO A 307 7.56 18.70 -2.79
C PRO A 307 7.42 19.08 -1.31
N ALA A 308 7.54 18.11 -0.40
CA ALA A 308 7.47 18.38 1.03
C ALA A 308 8.73 19.12 1.51
N PRO A 309 8.62 20.33 2.12
CA PRO A 309 9.78 21.07 2.59
C PRO A 309 10.47 20.35 3.76
N THR A 310 9.68 19.83 4.69
CA THR A 310 10.11 19.15 5.92
C THR A 310 9.64 17.69 5.95
N PRO A 311 10.31 16.81 6.74
CA PRO A 311 9.80 15.48 7.02
C PRO A 311 8.44 15.52 7.74
N PRO A 312 7.58 14.51 7.52
CA PRO A 312 6.26 14.47 8.14
C PRO A 312 6.29 14.15 9.65
N SER A 313 7.40 13.62 10.16
CA SER A 313 7.64 13.41 11.59
C SER A 313 9.12 13.66 11.90
N VAL A 314 9.40 14.15 13.11
CA VAL A 314 10.77 14.39 13.62
C VAL A 314 11.60 13.11 13.72
N ILE A 315 10.95 11.95 13.83
CA ILE A 315 11.61 10.64 13.88
C ILE A 315 12.21 10.30 12.51
N LEU A 316 11.57 10.73 11.42
CA LEU A 316 11.89 10.32 10.06
C LEU A 316 13.05 11.12 9.48
N ARG A 317 14.01 10.41 8.87
CA ARG A 317 15.17 11.04 8.23
C ARG A 317 15.07 10.95 6.72
N ARG A 318 15.08 12.11 6.05
CA ARG A 318 15.06 12.16 4.58
C ARG A 318 16.37 11.62 3.99
N LEU A 319 16.26 10.73 3.00
CA LEU A 319 17.41 10.14 2.30
C LEU A 319 17.91 11.06 1.18
N ASN A 320 18.44 12.22 1.55
CA ASN A 320 18.87 13.24 0.61
C ASN A 320 19.95 12.72 -0.37
N GLY A 321 19.73 12.94 -1.67
CA GLY A 321 20.59 12.50 -2.77
C GLY A 321 20.50 11.02 -3.11
N GLU A 322 19.72 10.23 -2.37
CA GLU A 322 19.50 8.80 -2.58
C GLU A 322 18.04 8.47 -2.93
N GLN A 323 17.23 9.48 -3.30
CA GLN A 323 15.77 9.33 -3.43
C GLN A 323 15.34 8.31 -4.50
N ALA A 324 15.97 8.29 -5.67
CA ALA A 324 15.65 7.31 -6.73
C ALA A 324 16.00 5.88 -6.29
N ALA A 325 17.17 5.69 -5.69
CA ALA A 325 17.57 4.40 -5.12
C ALA A 325 16.66 3.99 -3.94
N ALA A 326 16.28 4.93 -3.09
CA ALA A 326 15.43 4.64 -1.95
C ALA A 326 14.01 4.26 -2.38
N ALA A 327 13.46 4.91 -3.41
CA ALA A 327 12.19 4.52 -4.00
C ALA A 327 12.28 3.16 -4.72
N SER A 328 13.38 2.88 -5.43
CA SER A 328 13.57 1.61 -6.12
C SER A 328 13.75 0.41 -5.16
N ALA A 329 14.17 0.65 -3.92
CA ALA A 329 14.22 -0.39 -2.88
C ALA A 329 12.84 -0.98 -2.53
N ASN A 330 11.76 -0.24 -2.82
CA ASN A 330 10.37 -0.70 -2.64
C ASN A 330 9.90 -1.60 -3.78
N MET A 331 10.62 -1.67 -4.89
CA MET A 331 10.19 -2.28 -6.15
C MET A 331 10.83 -3.66 -6.37
N CYS A 332 10.39 -4.34 -7.42
CA CYS A 332 10.79 -5.70 -7.79
C CYS A 332 12.15 -5.78 -8.48
N GLY A 333 13.11 -4.92 -8.12
CA GLY A 333 14.48 -4.94 -8.60
C GLY A 333 15.49 -5.33 -7.51
N PRO A 334 16.80 -5.40 -7.85
CA PRO A 334 17.85 -5.60 -6.87
C PRO A 334 17.84 -4.51 -5.80
N ARG A 335 18.23 -4.83 -4.57
CA ARG A 335 18.31 -3.80 -3.52
C ARG A 335 19.49 -2.87 -3.78
N PRO A 336 19.26 -1.55 -3.84
CA PRO A 336 20.36 -0.61 -3.87
C PRO A 336 21.00 -0.50 -2.49
N HIS A 337 22.28 -0.12 -2.48
CA HIS A 337 22.96 0.24 -1.26
C HIS A 337 22.61 1.68 -0.87
N LEU A 338 21.94 1.85 0.28
CA LEU A 338 21.49 3.15 0.80
C LEU A 338 22.36 3.55 2.01
N ARG A 339 23.11 4.65 1.88
CA ARG A 339 24.04 5.13 2.92
C ARG A 339 23.32 5.69 4.13
N GLY A 340 22.16 6.31 3.91
CA GLY A 340 21.37 6.92 4.98
C GLY A 340 20.60 5.93 5.87
N ILE A 341 20.65 4.64 5.57
CA ILE A 341 19.95 3.59 6.32
C ILE A 341 20.94 2.73 7.11
N ARG A 342 20.56 2.36 8.33
CA ARG A 342 21.31 1.41 9.14
C ARG A 342 20.43 0.22 9.46
N ARG A 343 21.00 -0.97 9.31
CA ARG A 343 20.39 -2.20 9.81
C ARG A 343 20.38 -2.19 11.33
N SER A 344 19.33 -2.75 11.90
CA SER A 344 19.17 -2.96 13.33
C SER A 344 18.71 -4.38 13.60
N PRO A 345 18.91 -4.94 14.80
CA PRO A 345 18.22 -6.17 15.18
C PRO A 345 16.72 -6.03 14.96
N LEU A 346 16.09 -7.08 14.44
CA LEU A 346 14.64 -7.16 14.38
C LEU A 346 14.09 -7.24 15.80
N PRO A 347 13.03 -6.48 16.15
CA PRO A 347 12.34 -6.64 17.43
C PRO A 347 11.80 -8.06 17.62
N ALA A 348 11.47 -8.41 18.87
CA ALA A 348 10.88 -9.72 19.19
C ALA A 348 9.50 -9.93 18.55
N GLU A 349 8.78 -8.84 18.31
CA GLU A 349 7.48 -8.80 17.64
C GLU A 349 7.43 -7.52 16.79
N LEU A 350 7.03 -7.66 15.52
CA LEU A 350 6.89 -6.55 14.59
C LEU A 350 5.65 -6.75 13.71
N VAL A 351 4.49 -6.64 14.34
CA VAL A 351 3.17 -6.71 13.69
C VAL A 351 2.94 -5.53 12.76
N THR A 352 2.46 -5.84 11.55
CA THR A 352 1.98 -4.88 10.55
C THR A 352 0.63 -5.29 10.02
N GLU A 353 -0.27 -4.33 9.80
CA GLU A 353 -1.61 -4.63 9.31
C GLU A 353 -1.63 -4.81 7.78
N ILE A 354 -2.42 -5.79 7.32
CA ILE A 354 -2.60 -6.12 5.90
C ILE A 354 -3.97 -5.62 5.45
N GLY A 355 -4.07 -5.19 4.18
CA GLY A 355 -5.35 -4.85 3.58
C GLY A 355 -5.94 -3.53 4.11
N PRO A 356 -7.06 -3.08 3.53
CA PRO A 356 -7.73 -1.85 3.96
C PRO A 356 -8.34 -2.01 5.35
N SER A 357 -8.42 -0.90 6.10
CA SER A 357 -9.15 -0.83 7.37
C SER A 357 -10.66 -0.96 7.18
N GLY A 358 -11.17 -0.54 6.02
CA GLY A 358 -12.58 -0.66 5.64
C GLY A 358 -13.39 0.63 5.77
N VAL A 359 -14.70 0.52 5.58
CA VAL A 359 -15.63 1.65 5.64
C VAL A 359 -16.06 1.87 7.09
N LEU A 360 -16.05 3.11 7.57
CA LEU A 360 -16.53 3.45 8.90
C LEU A 360 -18.04 3.19 8.98
N ILE A 361 -18.43 2.25 9.84
CA ILE A 361 -19.83 1.92 10.09
C ILE A 361 -20.38 2.80 11.20
N GLY A 362 -19.73 2.82 12.36
CA GLY A 362 -20.23 3.55 13.53
C GLY A 362 -19.44 3.25 14.79
N LYS A 363 -20.01 3.60 15.94
CA LYS A 363 -19.43 3.36 17.27
C LYS A 363 -20.02 2.11 17.91
N LEU A 364 -19.17 1.36 18.57
CA LEU A 364 -19.54 0.26 19.44
C LEU A 364 -19.95 0.79 20.83
N SER A 365 -20.55 -0.07 21.64
CA SER A 365 -20.99 0.26 23.00
C SER A 365 -19.86 0.73 23.93
N ASN A 366 -18.62 0.31 23.67
CA ASN A 366 -17.42 0.73 24.40
C ASN A 366 -16.84 2.07 23.90
N GLY A 367 -17.44 2.69 22.88
CA GLY A 367 -16.99 3.94 22.28
C GLY A 367 -16.01 3.79 21.12
N ASP A 368 -15.49 2.58 20.85
CA ASP A 368 -14.59 2.33 19.72
C ASP A 368 -15.33 2.45 18.39
N ARG A 369 -14.63 2.91 17.36
CA ARG A 369 -15.22 3.00 16.01
C ARG A 369 -14.97 1.71 15.24
N LEU A 370 -16.05 1.14 14.68
CA LEU A 370 -16.04 -0.05 13.85
C LEU A 370 -15.89 0.32 12.37
N LEU A 371 -14.90 -0.26 11.71
CA LEU A 371 -14.71 -0.19 10.27
C LEU A 371 -14.76 -1.60 9.68
N VAL A 372 -15.42 -1.76 8.53
CA VAL A 372 -15.55 -3.06 7.87
C VAL A 372 -15.19 -2.94 6.38
N PRO A 373 -14.21 -3.73 5.89
CA PRO A 373 -13.91 -3.80 4.47
C PRO A 373 -15.09 -4.36 3.69
N VAL A 374 -15.62 -3.59 2.75
CA VAL A 374 -16.69 -4.04 1.83
C VAL A 374 -16.12 -4.76 0.61
N THR A 375 -14.83 -4.55 0.32
CA THR A 375 -14.11 -5.17 -0.79
C THR A 375 -13.09 -6.19 -0.29
N ASP A 376 -12.78 -7.16 -1.15
CA ASP A 376 -11.69 -8.12 -0.97
C ASP A 376 -10.75 -8.12 -2.18
N ALA A 377 -9.45 -8.18 -1.95
CA ALA A 377 -8.47 -8.17 -3.03
C ALA A 377 -8.32 -9.52 -3.75
N GLY A 378 -8.75 -10.62 -3.11
CA GLY A 378 -8.57 -11.99 -3.60
C GLY A 378 -9.80 -12.59 -4.26
N GLU A 379 -10.98 -12.26 -3.74
CA GLU A 379 -12.24 -12.92 -4.08
C GLU A 379 -13.35 -11.91 -4.40
N LEU A 380 -14.38 -12.37 -5.10
CA LEU A 380 -15.52 -11.53 -5.44
C LEU A 380 -16.48 -11.41 -4.26
N SER A 381 -16.61 -10.23 -3.67
CA SER A 381 -17.46 -10.00 -2.50
C SER A 381 -18.92 -9.67 -2.87
N ARG A 382 -19.80 -9.95 -1.92
CA ARG A 382 -21.22 -9.62 -1.87
C ARG A 382 -21.51 -9.04 -0.49
N VAL A 383 -22.03 -7.82 -0.48
CA VAL A 383 -22.45 -7.13 0.73
C VAL A 383 -23.95 -6.98 0.70
N PHE A 384 -24.64 -7.32 1.78
CA PHE A 384 -26.06 -7.06 1.95
C PHE A 384 -26.27 -5.91 2.92
N VAL A 385 -27.09 -4.94 2.55
CA VAL A 385 -27.46 -3.81 3.42
C VAL A 385 -28.98 -3.73 3.44
N ALA A 386 -29.61 -4.09 4.56
CA ALA A 386 -31.03 -3.87 4.80
C ALA A 386 -31.20 -2.63 5.68
N ALA A 387 -31.42 -1.47 5.05
CA ALA A 387 -31.48 -0.20 5.74
C ALA A 387 -32.26 0.86 4.96
N ASP A 388 -32.71 1.88 5.66
CA ASP A 388 -33.33 3.07 5.08
C ASP A 388 -32.30 3.87 4.28
N ASP A 389 -32.80 4.70 3.37
CA ASP A 389 -32.00 5.54 2.47
C ASP A 389 -30.89 6.33 3.17
N PRO A 390 -31.10 6.98 4.32
CA PRO A 390 -30.04 7.68 5.03
C PRO A 390 -28.83 6.81 5.39
N ILE A 391 -29.08 5.57 5.79
CA ILE A 391 -28.02 4.63 6.17
C ILE A 391 -27.38 4.04 4.93
N ALA A 392 -28.18 3.57 3.97
CA ALA A 392 -27.69 2.99 2.73
C ALA A 392 -26.82 3.98 1.94
N LYS A 393 -27.28 5.22 1.77
CA LYS A 393 -26.53 6.27 1.07
C LYS A 393 -25.21 6.60 1.77
N ARG A 394 -25.17 6.62 3.12
CA ARG A 394 -23.93 6.85 3.88
C ARG A 394 -22.91 5.76 3.67
N ILE A 395 -23.32 4.48 3.70
CA ILE A 395 -22.43 3.36 3.40
C ILE A 395 -21.85 3.49 1.99
N VAL A 396 -22.70 3.84 1.00
CA VAL A 396 -22.30 4.04 -0.40
C VAL A 396 -21.30 5.18 -0.57
N ILE A 397 -21.56 6.36 0.00
CA ILE A 397 -20.63 7.49 -0.13
C ILE A 397 -19.32 7.22 0.61
N ARG A 398 -19.34 6.62 1.80
CA ARG A 398 -18.12 6.29 2.55
C ARG A 398 -17.27 5.21 1.86
N THR A 399 -17.90 4.32 1.10
CA THR A 399 -17.20 3.38 0.22
C THR A 399 -16.36 4.14 -0.82
N ALA A 400 -16.93 5.16 -1.45
CA ALA A 400 -16.16 6.06 -2.33
C ALA A 400 -15.12 6.90 -1.56
N GLY A 401 -15.45 7.35 -0.35
CA GLY A 401 -14.55 8.06 0.55
C GLY A 401 -13.29 7.25 0.90
N ALA A 402 -13.44 5.95 1.14
CA ALA A 402 -12.33 5.02 1.37
C ALA A 402 -11.46 4.81 0.11
N GLY A 403 -11.97 5.15 -1.08
CA GLY A 403 -11.23 5.15 -2.33
C GLY A 403 -11.73 4.17 -3.38
N GLU A 404 -12.91 3.57 -3.18
CA GLU A 404 -13.54 2.72 -4.19
C GLU A 404 -14.24 3.54 -5.29
N ARG A 405 -14.40 2.92 -6.47
CA ARG A 405 -15.18 3.50 -7.58
C ARG A 405 -16.53 2.82 -7.63
N VAL A 406 -17.57 3.57 -7.28
CA VAL A 406 -18.91 3.02 -7.07
C VAL A 406 -19.80 3.29 -8.28
N CYS A 407 -20.51 2.26 -8.74
CA CYS A 407 -21.56 2.39 -9.74
C CYS A 407 -22.89 1.93 -9.14
N VAL A 408 -23.83 2.85 -8.95
CA VAL A 408 -25.19 2.56 -8.48
C VAL A 408 -26.07 2.23 -9.69
N HIS A 409 -26.63 1.03 -9.69
CA HIS A 409 -27.57 0.55 -10.67
C HIS A 409 -28.97 0.62 -10.08
N THR A 410 -29.78 1.56 -10.57
CA THR A 410 -31.13 1.82 -10.06
C THR A 410 -32.06 2.23 -11.19
N ARG A 411 -33.34 1.85 -11.09
CA ARG A 411 -34.39 2.39 -11.97
C ARG A 411 -34.94 3.71 -11.45
N ASP A 412 -34.85 3.94 -10.14
CA ASP A 412 -35.21 5.21 -9.50
C ASP A 412 -33.99 6.12 -9.40
N MET A 413 -33.74 6.85 -10.50
CA MET A 413 -32.63 7.78 -10.55
C MET A 413 -32.79 8.94 -9.56
N ALA A 414 -34.02 9.36 -9.23
CA ALA A 414 -34.28 10.46 -8.32
C ALA A 414 -33.85 10.12 -6.89
N ARG A 415 -34.07 8.88 -6.45
CA ARG A 415 -33.61 8.37 -5.15
C ARG A 415 -32.11 8.54 -4.96
N TRP A 416 -31.30 8.28 -5.99
CA TRP A 416 -29.83 8.22 -5.89
C TRP A 416 -29.11 9.43 -6.49
N VAL A 417 -29.82 10.42 -7.04
CA VAL A 417 -29.19 11.57 -7.69
C VAL A 417 -28.29 12.36 -6.73
N SER A 418 -28.67 12.43 -5.46
CA SER A 418 -27.95 13.18 -4.42
C SER A 418 -26.56 12.62 -4.10
N VAL A 419 -26.29 11.33 -4.34
CA VAL A 419 -24.98 10.73 -4.04
C VAL A 419 -23.98 10.87 -5.18
N ARG A 420 -24.38 11.40 -6.35
CA ARG A 420 -23.49 11.54 -7.50
C ARG A 420 -22.31 12.43 -7.16
N MET A 421 -21.11 11.91 -7.43
CA MET A 421 -19.83 12.60 -7.26
C MET A 421 -18.78 11.95 -8.18
N PRO A 422 -17.55 12.47 -8.32
CA PRO A 422 -16.59 11.97 -9.31
C PRO A 422 -16.35 10.45 -9.31
N GLU A 423 -16.35 9.81 -8.13
CA GLU A 423 -16.16 8.36 -7.98
C GLU A 423 -17.47 7.58 -7.74
N ILE A 424 -18.64 8.23 -7.89
CA ILE A 424 -19.96 7.59 -7.83
C ILE A 424 -20.78 7.91 -9.08
N SER A 425 -20.97 6.89 -9.90
CA SER A 425 -21.83 6.95 -11.08
C SER A 425 -23.19 6.32 -10.78
N VAL A 426 -24.29 6.96 -11.23
CA VAL A 426 -25.65 6.41 -11.13
C VAL A 426 -26.13 6.08 -12.54
N VAL A 427 -26.50 4.83 -12.77
CA VAL A 427 -26.90 4.29 -14.08
C VAL A 427 -28.20 3.49 -13.96
N ASN A 428 -28.96 3.41 -15.05
CA ASN A 428 -30.22 2.67 -15.13
C ASN A 428 -30.12 1.32 -15.86
N GLY A 429 -28.90 0.90 -16.23
CA GLY A 429 -28.64 -0.34 -16.95
C GLY A 429 -27.68 -1.27 -16.22
N SER A 430 -27.43 -2.45 -16.78
CA SER A 430 -26.53 -3.46 -16.20
C SER A 430 -25.04 -3.14 -16.39
N ARG A 431 -24.68 -2.34 -17.39
CA ARG A 431 -23.27 -2.04 -17.69
C ARG A 431 -22.70 -1.05 -16.67
N PRO A 432 -21.69 -1.42 -15.87
CA PRO A 432 -21.07 -0.48 -14.93
C PRO A 432 -20.26 0.61 -15.66
N ALA A 433 -20.02 1.72 -14.97
CA ALA A 433 -19.07 2.73 -15.42
C ALA A 433 -17.65 2.14 -15.53
N PRO A 434 -16.79 2.68 -16.42
CA PRO A 434 -15.43 2.17 -16.57
C PRO A 434 -14.64 2.17 -15.26
N ARG A 435 -13.92 1.07 -15.00
CA ARG A 435 -13.09 0.87 -13.79
C ARG A 435 -13.86 0.87 -12.46
N THR A 436 -15.16 0.59 -12.50
CA THR A 436 -15.98 0.32 -11.29
C THR A 436 -15.36 -0.82 -10.50
N THR A 437 -15.15 -0.60 -9.20
CA THR A 437 -14.71 -1.65 -8.25
C THR A 437 -15.86 -2.19 -7.43
N VAL A 438 -16.89 -1.35 -7.20
CA VAL A 438 -18.08 -1.69 -6.42
C VAL A 438 -19.35 -1.34 -7.20
N SER A 439 -20.22 -2.31 -7.46
CA SER A 439 -21.58 -2.03 -7.95
C SER A 439 -22.58 -2.08 -6.80
N VAL A 440 -23.49 -1.11 -6.76
CA VAL A 440 -24.62 -1.09 -5.84
C VAL A 440 -25.88 -1.42 -6.63
N VAL A 441 -26.68 -2.36 -6.13
CA VAL A 441 -27.92 -2.81 -6.76
C VAL A 441 -29.05 -2.81 -5.74
N GLU A 442 -30.29 -2.66 -6.21
CA GLU A 442 -31.47 -2.77 -5.37
C GLU A 442 -31.89 -4.24 -5.24
N TYR A 443 -32.29 -4.62 -4.04
CA TYR A 443 -32.83 -5.94 -3.75
C TYR A 443 -34.18 -6.10 -4.44
N ALA A 444 -34.29 -7.10 -5.31
CA ALA A 444 -35.58 -7.59 -5.77
C ALA A 444 -35.86 -8.94 -5.10
N ALA A 445 -36.94 -9.01 -4.32
CA ALA A 445 -37.37 -10.28 -3.75
C ALA A 445 -37.72 -11.25 -4.89
N ARG A 446 -37.14 -12.46 -4.87
CA ARG A 446 -37.67 -13.54 -5.70
C ARG A 446 -39.07 -13.86 -5.18
N ARG A 447 -40.12 -13.59 -5.96
CA ARG A 447 -41.45 -14.16 -5.66
C ARG A 447 -41.29 -15.68 -5.64
N GLY A 448 -41.55 -16.28 -4.47
CA GLY A 448 -41.53 -17.73 -4.29
C GLY A 448 -42.54 -18.38 -5.22
N ARG A 449 -42.10 -19.44 -5.89
CA ARG A 449 -42.98 -20.31 -6.68
C ARG A 449 -43.59 -21.34 -5.73
N ASP A 450 -44.41 -20.90 -4.79
CA ASP A 450 -45.16 -21.78 -3.89
C ASP A 450 -46.64 -21.36 -3.84
N GLY A 451 -47.49 -22.18 -4.47
CA GLY A 451 -48.85 -22.50 -4.01
C GLY A 451 -50.01 -21.58 -4.42
N ASN A 452 -50.81 -22.04 -5.40
CA ASN A 452 -52.19 -21.66 -5.73
C ASN A 452 -52.45 -20.26 -6.34
N GLY A 453 -52.25 -20.18 -7.65
CA GLY A 453 -52.92 -19.22 -8.54
C GLY A 453 -52.69 -19.64 -9.98
N ALA A 454 -53.75 -19.87 -10.73
CA ALA A 454 -53.73 -20.31 -12.13
C ALA A 454 -52.86 -19.38 -13.02
N PRO A 455 -52.33 -19.87 -14.16
CA PRO A 455 -51.50 -19.06 -15.03
C PRO A 455 -52.37 -18.15 -15.88
N ASP A 456 -52.82 -17.03 -15.32
CA ASP A 456 -53.25 -15.90 -16.15
C ASP A 456 -52.00 -15.18 -16.64
N GLY A 457 -51.88 -15.10 -17.97
CA GLY A 457 -50.76 -14.51 -18.66
C GLY A 457 -50.47 -13.09 -18.16
N GLY A 458 -49.28 -12.90 -17.61
CA GLY A 458 -48.75 -11.61 -17.25
C GLY A 458 -47.24 -11.69 -17.29
N GLY A 459 -46.62 -11.03 -18.27
CA GLY A 459 -45.17 -10.99 -18.39
C GLY A 459 -44.55 -10.56 -17.06
N THR A 460 -43.43 -11.18 -16.69
CA THR A 460 -42.57 -10.67 -15.61
C THR A 460 -42.39 -9.17 -15.83
N ASP A 461 -43.01 -8.37 -14.98
CA ASP A 461 -42.96 -6.93 -15.07
C ASP A 461 -41.48 -6.55 -14.95
N ILE A 462 -40.86 -6.12 -16.06
CA ILE A 462 -39.41 -5.88 -16.15
C ILE A 462 -38.94 -4.87 -15.08
N ARG A 463 -39.89 -4.09 -14.54
CA ARG A 463 -39.72 -3.14 -13.44
C ARG A 463 -39.26 -3.80 -12.13
N ASP A 464 -39.65 -5.04 -11.85
CA ASP A 464 -39.37 -5.75 -10.59
C ASP A 464 -38.12 -6.66 -10.64
N ALA A 465 -37.48 -6.82 -11.79
CA ALA A 465 -36.29 -7.68 -11.90
C ALA A 465 -35.04 -6.98 -11.35
N ALA A 466 -34.28 -7.61 -10.43
CA ALA A 466 -33.01 -7.05 -9.95
C ALA A 466 -32.03 -6.78 -11.10
N ILE A 467 -31.42 -5.60 -11.13
CA ILE A 467 -30.37 -5.29 -12.11
C ILE A 467 -29.11 -6.09 -11.72
N SER A 468 -28.61 -6.90 -12.65
CA SER A 468 -27.38 -7.67 -12.46
C SER A 468 -26.22 -7.00 -13.22
N PRO A 469 -25.20 -6.44 -12.52
CA PRO A 469 -24.09 -5.75 -13.15
C PRO A 469 -23.29 -6.69 -14.06
N THR A 470 -23.06 -6.27 -15.30
CA THR A 470 -22.33 -7.06 -16.30
C THR A 470 -21.35 -6.18 -17.09
N PRO A 471 -20.03 -6.46 -17.05
CA PRO A 471 -19.37 -7.49 -16.25
C PRO A 471 -19.52 -7.25 -14.74
N ARG A 472 -19.50 -8.33 -13.95
CA ARG A 472 -19.57 -8.24 -12.48
C ARG A 472 -18.27 -7.59 -11.95
N PRO A 473 -18.34 -6.50 -11.16
CA PRO A 473 -17.17 -5.94 -10.51
C PRO A 473 -16.70 -6.78 -9.32
N ALA A 474 -15.59 -6.39 -8.69
CA ALA A 474 -15.02 -7.10 -7.54
C ALA A 474 -16.02 -7.24 -6.39
N THR A 475 -16.87 -6.23 -6.16
CA THR A 475 -17.85 -6.24 -5.08
C THR A 475 -19.22 -5.81 -5.56
N VAL A 476 -20.26 -6.51 -5.11
CA VAL A 476 -21.66 -6.11 -5.31
C VAL A 476 -22.32 -5.86 -3.97
N ILE A 477 -22.78 -4.63 -3.73
CA ILE A 477 -23.57 -4.25 -2.57
C ILE A 477 -25.05 -4.31 -2.97
N THR A 478 -25.84 -5.10 -2.26
CA THR A 478 -27.29 -5.24 -2.46
C THR A 478 -28.01 -4.46 -1.37
N ILE A 479 -28.78 -3.44 -1.75
CA ILE A 479 -29.55 -2.59 -0.85
C ILE A 479 -31.00 -3.07 -0.79
N ALA A 480 -31.46 -3.47 0.40
CA ALA A 480 -32.84 -3.81 0.69
C ALA A 480 -33.46 -2.78 1.65
N PRO A 481 -34.79 -2.62 1.66
CA PRO A 481 -35.48 -1.84 2.69
C PRO A 481 -35.15 -2.30 4.11
N ALA A 482 -35.21 -1.39 5.08
CA ALA A 482 -35.07 -1.74 6.49
C ALA A 482 -36.11 -2.80 6.90
N GLY A 483 -35.72 -3.69 7.81
CA GLY A 483 -36.57 -4.80 8.28
C GLY A 483 -36.55 -6.05 7.39
N VAL A 484 -36.02 -5.98 6.15
CA VAL A 484 -35.81 -7.19 5.33
C VAL A 484 -34.75 -8.07 5.98
N ARG A 485 -35.12 -9.30 6.33
CA ARG A 485 -34.19 -10.31 6.86
C ARG A 485 -33.97 -11.42 5.84
N LEU A 486 -32.71 -11.77 5.64
CA LEU A 486 -32.34 -12.93 4.84
C LEU A 486 -32.61 -14.22 5.63
N SER A 487 -33.13 -15.24 4.95
CA SER A 487 -33.15 -16.60 5.50
C SER A 487 -31.73 -17.11 5.74
N GLU A 488 -31.57 -18.09 6.64
CA GLU A 488 -30.26 -18.63 7.00
C GLU A 488 -29.48 -19.14 5.78
N GLY A 489 -30.14 -19.82 4.84
CA GLY A 489 -29.52 -20.27 3.58
C GLY A 489 -29.05 -19.12 2.68
N GLN A 490 -29.75 -17.98 2.68
CA GLN A 490 -29.36 -16.80 1.88
C GLN A 490 -28.21 -16.02 2.51
N ARG A 491 -28.10 -16.01 3.86
CA ARG A 491 -27.02 -15.31 4.58
C ARG A 491 -25.64 -15.82 4.20
N HIS A 492 -25.50 -17.11 3.93
CA HIS A 492 -24.24 -17.72 3.46
C HIS A 492 -23.74 -17.19 2.11
N GLY A 493 -24.61 -16.50 1.34
CA GLY A 493 -24.25 -15.90 0.07
C GLY A 493 -23.66 -14.49 0.16
N PHE A 494 -23.47 -13.95 1.37
CA PHE A 494 -22.94 -12.61 1.61
C PHE A 494 -21.82 -12.64 2.65
N GLU A 495 -20.69 -12.03 2.32
CA GLU A 495 -19.52 -11.97 3.20
C GLU A 495 -19.66 -10.88 4.27
N VAL A 496 -20.45 -9.83 3.98
CA VAL A 496 -20.80 -8.76 4.91
C VAL A 496 -22.30 -8.52 4.86
N ILE A 497 -22.93 -8.46 6.03
CA ILE A 497 -24.36 -8.17 6.20
C ILE A 497 -24.49 -7.00 7.16
N ILE A 498 -25.27 -5.98 6.78
CA ILE A 498 -25.57 -4.80 7.60
C ILE A 498 -27.09 -4.68 7.66
N GLU A 499 -27.65 -4.86 8.86
CA GLU A 499 -29.10 -4.80 9.10
C GLU A 499 -29.39 -3.64 10.06
N GLN A 500 -30.20 -2.67 9.63
CA GLN A 500 -30.69 -1.62 10.51
C GLN A 500 -31.70 -2.21 11.50
N VAL A 501 -31.44 -1.99 12.80
CA VAL A 501 -32.27 -2.48 13.91
C VAL A 501 -32.85 -1.35 14.77
N GLY A 502 -32.43 -0.11 14.53
CA GLY A 502 -32.97 1.10 15.15
C GLY A 502 -32.78 2.34 14.25
N PRO A 503 -33.08 3.56 14.75
CA PRO A 503 -32.98 4.77 13.94
C PRO A 503 -31.58 5.04 13.37
N SER A 504 -30.55 4.81 14.19
CA SER A 504 -29.13 4.94 13.83
C SER A 504 -28.33 3.66 14.10
N VAL A 505 -28.97 2.60 14.59
CA VAL A 505 -28.30 1.39 15.06
C VAL A 505 -28.35 0.31 13.99
N VAL A 506 -27.19 -0.26 13.68
CA VAL A 506 -27.02 -1.35 12.72
C VAL A 506 -26.36 -2.57 13.38
N ASN A 507 -26.87 -3.74 13.05
CA ASN A 507 -26.20 -5.01 13.31
C ASN A 507 -25.33 -5.34 12.10
N VAL A 508 -24.05 -5.57 12.34
CA VAL A 508 -23.05 -5.85 11.30
C VAL A 508 -22.52 -7.26 11.49
N SER A 509 -22.60 -8.09 10.48
CA SER A 509 -22.03 -9.44 10.45
C SER A 509 -20.95 -9.50 9.38
N ALA A 510 -19.72 -9.84 9.77
CA ALA A 510 -18.60 -10.03 8.84
C ALA A 510 -17.56 -10.99 9.43
N ALA A 511 -16.94 -11.83 8.58
CA ALA A 511 -15.88 -12.77 8.97
C ALA A 511 -16.23 -13.65 10.20
N GLY A 512 -17.50 -14.07 10.30
CA GLY A 512 -17.99 -14.94 11.38
C GLY A 512 -18.26 -14.23 12.72
N LYS A 513 -18.19 -12.89 12.76
CA LYS A 513 -18.45 -12.08 13.96
C LYS A 513 -19.61 -11.12 13.73
N ASN A 514 -20.26 -10.73 14.83
CA ASN A 514 -21.37 -9.78 14.85
C ASN A 514 -21.04 -8.60 15.76
N TRP A 515 -21.43 -7.41 15.32
CA TRP A 515 -21.28 -6.17 16.08
C TRP A 515 -22.57 -5.37 16.02
N LEU A 516 -22.94 -4.77 17.15
CA LEU A 516 -23.97 -3.74 17.21
C LEU A 516 -23.28 -2.38 17.21
N ALA A 517 -23.52 -1.59 16.17
CA ALA A 517 -22.88 -0.29 15.99
C ALA A 517 -23.93 0.82 15.83
N GLU A 518 -23.71 1.93 16.53
CA GLU A 518 -24.44 3.17 16.31
C GLU A 518 -23.74 3.99 15.21
N MET A 519 -24.38 4.16 14.06
CA MET A 519 -23.79 4.86 12.93
C MET A 519 -23.55 6.33 13.24
N ASP A 520 -22.30 6.77 13.05
CA ASP A 520 -21.95 8.19 13.16
C ASP A 520 -22.68 8.99 12.07
N MET A 521 -23.45 10.01 12.44
CA MET A 521 -24.19 10.84 11.48
C MET A 521 -23.44 12.15 11.21
N PHE A 522 -22.39 12.09 10.39
CA PHE A 522 -21.60 13.29 10.07
C PHE A 522 -22.45 14.34 9.35
N ARG A 523 -22.33 15.60 9.79
CA ARG A 523 -23.05 16.74 9.21
C ARG A 523 -22.70 16.93 7.74
N ALA A 524 -21.44 16.73 7.38
CA ALA A 524 -20.97 16.90 6.00
C ALA A 524 -21.58 15.89 5.01
N GLU A 525 -22.14 14.80 5.51
CA GLU A 525 -22.82 13.79 4.69
C GLU A 525 -24.29 14.13 4.41
N HIS A 526 -24.89 15.09 5.14
CA HIS A 526 -26.33 15.39 5.03
C HIS A 526 -26.73 15.77 3.60
N ARG A 527 -25.88 16.54 2.92
CA ARG A 527 -26.11 16.97 1.52
C ARG A 527 -26.27 15.82 0.52
N TYR A 528 -25.77 14.62 0.84
CA TYR A 528 -25.89 13.44 -0.01
C TYR A 528 -27.12 12.59 0.33
N VAL A 529 -27.71 12.82 1.49
CA VAL A 529 -28.79 12.01 2.06
C VAL A 529 -30.14 12.70 1.89
N SER A 530 -30.19 14.02 2.09
CA SER A 530 -31.41 14.82 1.95
C SER A 530 -31.77 15.04 0.48
N LEU A 531 -33.06 14.86 0.15
CA LEU A 531 -33.63 15.23 -1.15
C LEU A 531 -34.02 16.71 -1.22
N ASP A 532 -34.06 17.42 -0.09
CA ASP A 532 -34.44 18.83 -0.07
C ASP A 532 -33.35 19.70 -0.71
N PRO A 533 -33.68 20.50 -1.74
CA PRO A 533 -32.75 21.50 -2.24
C PRO A 533 -32.44 22.47 -1.11
N VAL A 534 -31.15 22.73 -0.87
CA VAL A 534 -30.71 23.84 -0.03
C VAL A 534 -31.14 25.12 -0.75
N THR A 535 -32.36 25.59 -0.48
CA THR A 535 -32.79 26.94 -0.83
C THR A 535 -31.95 27.90 -0.01
N MET A 536 -30.89 28.42 -0.61
CA MET A 536 -30.26 29.63 -0.11
C MET A 536 -31.31 30.74 -0.19
N SER A 537 -31.89 31.10 0.95
CA SER A 537 -32.61 32.35 1.10
C SER A 537 -31.59 33.47 0.94
N VAL A 538 -31.43 33.96 -0.29
CA VAL A 538 -30.80 35.26 -0.53
C VAL A 538 -31.83 36.27 -0.04
N GLY A 539 -31.63 36.76 1.19
CA GLY A 539 -32.37 37.89 1.70
C GLY A 539 -32.09 39.11 0.82
N THR A 540 -33.16 39.67 0.27
CA THR A 540 -33.20 40.99 -0.38
C THR A 540 -32.92 42.10 0.60
#